data_AF-A0A958EA25-F1
#
_entry.id   AF-A0A958EA25-F1
#
_cell.length_a   1.000
_cell.length_b   1.000
_cell.length_c   1.000
_cell.angle_alpha   90.00
_cell.angle_beta   90.00
_cell.angle_gamma   90.00
#
_symmetry.space_group_name_H-M   'P 1'
#
loop_
_entity.id
_entity.type
_entity.pdbx_description
1 polymer ?
#
loop_
_entity_poly.entity_id
_entity_poly.type
_entity_poly.pdbx_seq_one_letter_code
_entity_poly.pdbx_strand_id
1 'polypeptide(L)'
;MKTHKALQQLIQSAAILAILLSLSVYASENTKHQHVHPEKTASKKQQETKKQIQHKMHVSKESADDKVMKNILEKYEQLHQAFFTNKIDSIEVKSNDLIQSISSITDNNTLQTLTDKNVITLLKSIKTSNNKRINNSLFHEISKAIFETLIKGKGEEFPYALFSCPMVFEDKEALWIQNTNKVSEVQNPYRDDMPHCGSQK
;
A
#
# COMPACT_ATOMS: atom_id res chain seq x y z
N MET A 1 37.13 47.53 19.03
CA MET A 1 37.10 46.44 18.03
C MET A 1 35.77 45.67 18.08
N LYS A 2 34.64 46.32 17.76
CA LYS A 2 33.31 45.67 17.79
C LYS A 2 32.43 46.11 16.59
N THR A 3 33.00 46.09 15.38
CA THR A 3 32.27 46.54 14.18
C THR A 3 32.56 45.72 12.91
N HIS A 4 33.06 44.47 13.03
CA HIS A 4 33.36 43.62 11.87
C HIS A 4 32.62 42.27 11.83
N LYS A 5 31.61 42.05 12.68
CA LYS A 5 30.83 40.78 12.69
C LYS A 5 29.38 40.91 12.19
N ALA A 6 29.00 42.03 11.59
CA ALA A 6 27.64 42.27 11.11
C ALA A 6 27.54 42.43 9.58
N LEU A 7 28.51 41.91 8.81
CA LEU A 7 28.54 42.03 7.35
C LEU A 7 28.78 40.69 6.62
N GLN A 8 28.31 39.58 7.21
CA GLN A 8 28.40 38.24 6.60
C GLN A 8 27.09 37.44 6.64
N GLN A 9 25.96 38.13 6.84
CA GLN A 9 24.63 37.56 6.61
C GLN A 9 23.87 38.55 5.75
N LEU A 10 23.92 38.34 4.44
CA LEU A 10 22.92 38.72 3.44
C LEU A 10 23.54 38.46 2.06
N ILE A 11 22.74 37.93 1.15
CA ILE A 11 23.06 37.62 -0.25
C ILE A 11 23.67 36.22 -0.48
N GLN A 12 22.87 35.19 -0.20
CA GLN A 12 22.83 33.98 -1.03
C GLN A 12 21.38 33.61 -1.31
N SER A 13 20.77 34.34 -2.23
CA SER A 13 19.45 33.98 -2.79
C SER A 13 19.34 34.58 -4.17
N ALA A 14 19.63 33.75 -5.18
CA ALA A 14 19.02 33.78 -6.51
C ALA A 14 19.79 32.81 -7.41
N ALA A 15 19.37 31.54 -7.41
CA ALA A 15 19.79 30.61 -8.43
C ALA A 15 18.60 29.73 -8.85
N ILE A 16 18.11 30.04 -10.05
CA ILE A 16 17.65 29.11 -11.09
C ILE A 16 16.34 28.36 -10.79
N LEU A 17 15.27 28.69 -11.53
CA LEU A 17 14.64 27.75 -12.48
C LEU A 17 13.50 28.45 -13.25
N ALA A 18 13.74 28.76 -14.52
CA ALA A 18 12.70 29.11 -15.48
C ALA A 18 12.96 28.30 -16.76
N ILE A 19 12.45 27.07 -16.82
CA ILE A 19 12.55 26.20 -18.01
C ILE A 19 11.27 25.35 -18.14
N LEU A 20 10.55 25.63 -19.23
CA LEU A 20 9.69 24.79 -20.07
C LEU A 20 8.25 24.44 -19.63
N LEU A 21 7.32 25.23 -20.17
CA LEU A 21 5.98 24.78 -20.53
C LEU A 21 5.99 24.24 -21.97
N SER A 22 5.83 22.93 -22.12
CA SER A 22 5.31 22.33 -23.36
C SER A 22 4.53 21.06 -23.02
N LEU A 23 3.21 21.18 -22.94
CA LEU A 23 2.30 20.04 -23.03
C LEU A 23 1.42 20.25 -24.26
N SER A 24 1.69 19.40 -25.24
CA SER A 24 0.88 19.16 -26.41
C SER A 24 -0.51 18.67 -26.00
N VAL A 25 -1.53 19.35 -26.52
CA VAL A 25 -2.91 18.86 -26.56
C VAL A 25 -2.96 17.66 -27.51
N TYR A 26 -3.23 16.47 -26.99
CA TYR A 26 -3.79 15.38 -27.77
C TYR A 26 -5.20 15.11 -27.25
N ALA A 27 -6.18 15.62 -28.00
CA ALA A 27 -7.57 15.21 -27.88
C ALA A 27 -7.71 13.87 -28.60
N SER A 28 -8.09 12.82 -27.86
CA SER A 28 -8.50 11.54 -28.44
C SER A 28 -9.95 11.64 -28.87
N GLU A 29 -10.22 11.32 -30.13
CA GLU A 29 -11.55 11.28 -30.71
C GLU A 29 -12.43 10.21 -30.06
N ASN A 30 -13.70 10.58 -30.03
CA ASN A 30 -14.83 9.92 -29.40
C ASN A 30 -15.41 8.89 -30.38
N THR A 31 -15.12 7.60 -30.18
CA THR A 31 -15.80 6.52 -30.92
C THR A 31 -17.12 6.18 -30.23
N LYS A 32 -18.21 6.73 -30.78
CA LYS A 32 -19.58 6.26 -30.57
C LYS A 32 -19.68 4.78 -30.97
N HIS A 33 -19.89 3.89 -30.01
CA HIS A 33 -20.48 2.58 -30.28
C HIS A 33 -21.95 2.58 -29.87
N GLN A 34 -22.80 2.32 -30.86
CA GLN A 34 -24.25 2.23 -30.76
C GLN A 34 -24.65 1.05 -29.87
N HIS A 35 -25.46 1.34 -28.84
CA HIS A 35 -26.25 0.35 -28.15
C HIS A 35 -27.39 -0.10 -29.06
N VAL A 36 -27.39 -1.37 -29.45
CA VAL A 36 -28.57 -2.07 -29.97
C VAL A 36 -29.00 -3.06 -28.90
N HIS A 37 -30.11 -2.76 -28.23
CA HIS A 37 -30.93 -3.77 -27.54
C HIS A 37 -31.57 -4.69 -28.59
N PRO A 38 -31.74 -5.97 -28.26
CA PRO A 38 -33.12 -6.40 -28.05
C PRO A 38 -33.34 -7.18 -26.76
N GLU A 39 -34.53 -6.95 -26.22
CA GLU A 39 -35.16 -7.63 -25.11
C GLU A 39 -35.49 -9.11 -25.39
N LYS A 40 -35.47 -9.86 -24.29
CA LYS A 40 -36.38 -10.95 -23.90
C LYS A 40 -36.38 -12.23 -24.74
N THR A 41 -35.94 -13.32 -24.11
CA THR A 41 -36.81 -14.49 -23.91
C THR A 41 -36.37 -15.29 -22.69
N ALA A 42 -37.37 -15.82 -22.00
CA ALA A 42 -37.28 -16.41 -20.68
C ALA A 42 -36.98 -17.92 -20.70
N SER A 43 -36.42 -18.37 -19.58
CA SER A 43 -36.70 -19.64 -18.89
C SER A 43 -36.23 -20.95 -19.54
N LYS A 44 -35.22 -21.58 -18.91
CA LYS A 44 -35.34 -22.99 -18.51
C LYS A 44 -34.37 -23.38 -17.39
N LYS A 45 -35.00 -23.90 -16.34
CA LYS A 45 -34.49 -24.61 -15.18
C LYS A 45 -33.76 -25.88 -15.63
N GLN A 46 -32.55 -26.15 -15.13
CA GLN A 46 -32.08 -27.52 -14.92
C GLN A 46 -30.99 -27.59 -13.85
N GLN A 47 -31.13 -28.66 -13.08
CA GLN A 47 -30.53 -28.97 -11.80
C GLN A 47 -29.50 -30.09 -12.02
N GLU A 48 -28.53 -30.20 -11.10
CA GLU A 48 -27.58 -31.32 -10.90
C GLU A 48 -26.39 -31.39 -11.89
N THR A 49 -25.14 -31.41 -11.44
CA THR A 49 -24.59 -32.53 -10.65
C THR A 49 -23.26 -32.17 -9.97
N LYS A 50 -23.06 -32.76 -8.78
CA LYS A 50 -21.81 -32.81 -8.02
C LYS A 50 -20.63 -33.30 -8.87
N LYS A 51 -19.50 -32.58 -8.79
CA LYS A 51 -18.18 -33.20 -8.80
C LYS A 51 -17.33 -32.57 -7.70
N GLN A 52 -17.37 -33.20 -6.54
CA GLN A 52 -16.35 -33.03 -5.51
C GLN A 52 -15.03 -33.49 -6.11
N ILE A 53 -14.16 -32.55 -6.45
CA ILE A 53 -12.75 -32.84 -6.60
C ILE A 53 -12.13 -32.54 -5.23
N GLN A 54 -11.96 -33.60 -4.44
CA GLN A 54 -11.06 -33.61 -3.30
C GLN A 54 -9.65 -33.38 -3.84
N HIS A 55 -9.23 -32.13 -3.99
CA HIS A 55 -7.82 -31.81 -3.96
C HIS A 55 -7.38 -31.95 -2.50
N LYS A 56 -6.84 -33.14 -2.22
CA LYS A 56 -6.06 -33.47 -1.05
C LYS A 56 -4.96 -32.41 -0.95
N MET A 57 -5.22 -31.36 -0.18
CA MET A 57 -4.21 -30.38 0.22
C MET A 57 -3.09 -31.17 0.87
N HIS A 58 -1.98 -31.28 0.14
CA HIS A 58 -0.72 -31.68 0.70
C HIS A 58 -0.38 -30.59 1.72
N VAL A 59 -0.65 -30.86 2.99
CA VAL A 59 -0.25 -29.99 4.11
C VAL A 59 1.27 -30.06 4.15
N SER A 60 1.93 -29.27 3.32
CA SER A 60 3.36 -29.01 3.44
C SER A 60 3.57 -28.39 4.82
N LYS A 61 4.46 -29.00 5.60
CA LYS A 61 4.89 -28.50 6.89
C LYS A 61 5.32 -27.03 6.71
N GLU A 62 4.61 -26.12 7.37
CA GLU A 62 4.88 -24.67 7.32
C GLU A 62 6.35 -24.42 7.64
N SER A 63 7.07 -23.76 6.73
CA SER A 63 8.49 -23.47 6.90
C SER A 63 8.71 -22.40 7.97
N ALA A 64 9.94 -22.29 8.48
CA ALA A 64 10.28 -21.20 9.39
C ALA A 64 10.06 -19.83 8.74
N ASP A 65 10.38 -19.72 7.44
CA ASP A 65 10.23 -18.51 6.65
C ASP A 65 8.76 -18.12 6.47
N ASP A 66 7.88 -19.11 6.26
CA ASP A 66 6.43 -18.87 6.17
C ASP A 66 5.87 -18.29 7.47
N LYS A 67 6.32 -18.79 8.62
CA LYS A 67 5.90 -18.28 9.94
C LYS A 67 6.37 -16.86 10.18
N VAL A 68 7.62 -16.56 9.81
CA VAL A 68 8.20 -15.21 9.93
C VAL A 68 7.43 -14.24 9.05
N MET A 69 7.23 -14.58 7.77
CA MET A 69 6.46 -13.77 6.82
C MET A 69 5.04 -13.53 7.31
N LYS A 70 4.36 -14.58 7.79
CA LYS A 70 3.02 -14.49 8.34
C LYS A 70 2.95 -13.51 9.51
N ASN A 71 3.89 -13.58 10.46
CA ASN A 71 3.93 -12.67 11.59
C ASN A 71 4.12 -11.21 11.15
N ILE A 72 5.01 -10.93 10.18
CA ILE A 72 5.20 -9.57 9.64
C ILE A 72 3.91 -9.06 9.00
N LEU A 73 3.26 -9.87 8.17
CA LEU A 73 2.01 -9.49 7.50
C LEU A 73 0.86 -9.29 8.50
N GLU A 74 0.78 -10.09 9.56
CA GLU A 74 -0.19 -9.87 10.65
C GLU A 74 0.07 -8.57 11.41
N LYS A 75 1.33 -8.19 11.67
CA LYS A 75 1.64 -6.88 12.28
C LYS A 75 1.38 -5.72 11.33
N TYR A 76 1.64 -5.91 10.04
CA TYR A 76 1.28 -4.94 9.01
C TYR A 76 -0.24 -4.74 8.94
N GLU A 77 -1.06 -5.79 8.98
CA GLU A 77 -2.52 -5.67 9.04
C GLU A 77 -2.98 -4.81 10.22
N GLN A 78 -2.36 -4.95 11.40
CA GLN A 78 -2.69 -4.12 12.55
C GLN A 78 -2.35 -2.65 12.33
N LEU A 79 -1.22 -2.36 11.67
CA LEU A 79 -0.86 -1.00 11.27
C LEU A 79 -1.86 -0.45 10.24
N HIS A 80 -2.20 -1.23 9.22
CA HIS A 80 -3.22 -0.88 8.23
C HIS A 80 -4.56 -0.52 8.88
N GLN A 81 -5.03 -1.31 9.84
CA GLN A 81 -6.25 -1.02 10.59
C GLN A 81 -6.17 0.26 11.42
N ALA A 82 -5.00 0.57 12.00
CA ALA A 82 -4.79 1.82 12.73
C ALA A 82 -4.90 3.05 11.80
N PHE A 83 -4.37 2.96 10.58
CA PHE A 83 -4.55 3.99 9.55
C PHE A 83 -6.00 4.09 9.07
N PHE A 84 -6.64 2.95 8.75
CA PHE A 84 -8.03 2.89 8.29
C PHE A 84 -9.01 3.48 9.29
N THR A 85 -8.83 3.19 10.58
CA THR A 85 -9.69 3.73 11.65
C THR A 85 -9.28 5.13 12.12
N ASN A 86 -8.24 5.72 11.51
CA ASN A 86 -7.66 7.01 11.85
C ASN A 86 -7.35 7.16 13.35
N LYS A 87 -6.94 6.08 14.02
CA LYS A 87 -6.59 6.05 15.44
C LYS A 87 -5.12 6.42 15.62
N ILE A 88 -4.82 7.72 15.51
CA ILE A 88 -3.45 8.26 15.45
C ILE A 88 -2.57 7.75 16.60
N ASP A 89 -3.07 7.73 17.84
CA ASP A 89 -2.31 7.24 19.00
C ASP A 89 -1.89 5.77 18.89
N SER A 90 -2.62 4.97 18.10
CA SER A 90 -2.30 3.57 17.87
C SER A 90 -1.32 3.36 16.71
N ILE A 91 -1.20 4.32 15.78
CA ILE A 91 -0.38 4.16 14.58
C ILE A 91 1.12 4.02 14.93
N GLU A 92 1.64 4.83 15.86
CA GLU A 92 3.05 4.74 16.29
C GLU A 92 3.31 3.43 17.05
N VAL A 93 2.39 3.03 17.93
CA VAL A 93 2.47 1.74 18.65
C VAL A 93 2.53 0.58 17.67
N LYS A 94 1.63 0.54 16.67
CA LYS A 94 1.59 -0.53 15.66
C LYS A 94 2.79 -0.50 14.71
N SER A 95 3.35 0.66 14.46
CA SER A 95 4.61 0.78 13.72
C SER A 95 5.78 0.14 14.50
N ASN A 96 5.85 0.37 15.82
CA ASN A 96 6.85 -0.26 16.67
C ASN A 96 6.67 -1.78 16.78
N ASP A 97 5.44 -2.27 16.87
CA ASP A 97 5.13 -3.71 16.83
C ASP A 97 5.67 -4.35 15.53
N LEU A 98 5.47 -3.67 14.39
CA LEU A 98 5.98 -4.13 13.10
C LEU A 98 7.52 -4.09 13.04
N ILE A 99 8.17 -3.04 13.55
CA ILE A 99 9.64 -2.96 13.65
C ILE A 99 10.20 -4.15 14.43
N GLN A 100 9.60 -4.50 15.57
CA GLN A 100 10.04 -5.62 16.39
C GLN A 100 9.92 -6.95 15.63
N SER A 101 8.83 -7.15 14.88
CA SER A 101 8.66 -8.36 14.06
C SER A 101 9.69 -8.47 12.95
N ILE A 102 10.03 -7.36 12.28
CA ILE A 102 11.06 -7.33 11.23
C ILE A 102 12.45 -7.54 11.83
N SER A 103 12.74 -6.95 12.98
CA SER A 103 14.05 -7.07 13.64
C SER A 103 14.31 -8.47 14.20
N SER A 104 13.26 -9.29 14.34
CA SER A 104 13.35 -10.67 14.84
C SER A 104 13.53 -11.71 13.71
N ILE A 105 13.63 -11.26 12.45
CA ILE A 105 13.85 -12.15 11.30
C ILE A 105 15.23 -12.80 11.42
N THR A 106 15.27 -14.13 11.26
CA THR A 106 16.52 -14.90 11.17
C THR A 106 17.00 -15.12 9.73
N ASP A 107 16.10 -15.02 8.74
CA ASP A 107 16.48 -15.04 7.33
C ASP A 107 17.18 -13.73 6.94
N ASN A 108 18.50 -13.81 6.77
CA ASN A 108 19.31 -12.66 6.44
C ASN A 108 18.91 -12.02 5.10
N ASN A 109 18.40 -12.77 4.12
CA ASN A 109 18.07 -12.21 2.81
C ASN A 109 16.82 -11.31 2.84
N THR A 110 15.74 -11.78 3.47
CA THR A 110 14.53 -10.97 3.69
C THR A 110 14.84 -9.75 4.55
N LEU A 111 15.58 -9.94 5.65
CA LEU A 111 15.96 -8.84 6.53
C LEU A 111 16.81 -7.79 5.79
N GLN A 112 17.79 -8.23 5.00
CA GLN A 112 18.62 -7.34 4.20
C GLN A 112 17.78 -6.57 3.18
N THR A 113 16.88 -7.23 2.45
CA THR A 113 16.04 -6.57 1.45
C THR A 113 15.12 -5.52 2.07
N LEU A 114 14.51 -5.80 3.22
CA LEU A 114 13.70 -4.83 3.96
C LEU A 114 14.53 -3.66 4.49
N THR A 115 15.78 -3.91 4.87
CA THR A 115 16.74 -2.90 5.32
C THR A 115 17.17 -1.99 4.17
N ASP A 116 17.52 -2.56 3.02
CA ASP A 116 17.92 -1.82 1.81
C ASP A 116 16.79 -0.93 1.30
N LYS A 117 15.54 -1.38 1.46
CA LYS A 117 14.33 -0.58 1.16
C LYS A 117 13.95 0.41 2.27
N ASN A 118 14.78 0.57 3.29
CA ASN A 118 14.60 1.51 4.40
C ASN A 118 13.31 1.32 5.23
N VAL A 119 12.72 0.12 5.25
CA VAL A 119 11.41 -0.11 5.90
C VAL A 119 11.43 0.25 7.37
N ILE A 120 12.48 -0.14 8.10
CA ILE A 120 12.62 0.18 9.53
C ILE A 120 12.73 1.70 9.75
N THR A 121 13.47 2.41 8.91
CA THR A 121 13.62 3.87 9.00
C THR A 121 12.30 4.58 8.74
N LEU A 122 11.54 4.14 7.73
CA LEU A 122 10.21 4.66 7.43
C LEU A 122 9.24 4.43 8.60
N LEU A 123 9.23 3.22 9.17
CA LEU A 123 8.40 2.89 10.33
C LEU A 123 8.76 3.74 11.56
N LYS A 124 10.06 3.98 11.82
CA LYS A 124 10.51 4.85 12.91
C LYS A 124 10.09 6.31 12.72
N SER A 125 9.89 6.72 11.47
CA SER A 125 9.49 8.08 11.10
C SER A 125 7.99 8.32 11.27
N ILE A 126 7.20 7.24 11.42
CA ILE A 126 5.79 7.35 11.78
C ILE A 126 5.70 7.80 13.24
N LYS A 127 5.03 8.93 13.47
CA LYS A 127 4.87 9.56 14.78
C LYS A 127 3.45 10.04 15.00
N THR A 128 2.97 9.94 16.23
CA THR A 128 1.67 10.56 16.63
C THR A 128 1.69 12.08 16.44
N SER A 129 2.85 12.71 16.57
CA SER A 129 3.03 14.16 16.36
C SER A 129 3.02 14.61 14.90
N ASN A 130 3.15 13.68 13.95
CA ASN A 130 3.09 14.01 12.53
C ASN A 130 1.65 14.33 12.12
N ASN A 131 1.48 15.18 11.11
CA ASN A 131 0.18 15.30 10.47
C ASN A 131 -0.14 14.03 9.64
N LYS A 132 -1.44 13.82 9.35
CA LYS A 132 -1.95 12.67 8.60
C LYS A 132 -1.26 12.50 7.24
N ARG A 133 -0.98 13.59 6.52
CA ARG A 133 -0.33 13.54 5.19
C ARG A 133 1.06 12.91 5.26
N ILE A 134 1.87 13.30 6.25
CA ILE A 134 3.21 12.74 6.45
C ILE A 134 3.12 11.24 6.76
N ASN A 135 2.30 10.84 7.73
CA ASN A 135 2.15 9.43 8.08
C ASN A 135 1.60 8.59 6.92
N ASN A 136 0.64 9.12 6.15
CA ASN A 136 0.10 8.44 4.97
C ASN A 136 1.17 8.23 3.89
N SER A 137 2.02 9.25 3.65
CA SER A 137 3.14 9.15 2.71
C SER A 137 4.13 8.07 3.13
N LEU A 138 4.48 8.01 4.42
CA LEU A 138 5.34 6.95 4.96
C LEU A 138 4.69 5.56 4.80
N PHE A 139 3.40 5.44 5.10
CA PHE A 139 2.67 4.19 5.01
C PHE A 139 2.59 3.67 3.57
N HIS A 140 2.42 4.55 2.57
CA HIS A 140 2.50 4.19 1.16
C HIS A 140 3.85 3.53 0.81
N GLU A 141 4.97 4.16 1.17
CA GLU A 141 6.31 3.65 0.87
C GLU A 141 6.58 2.31 1.58
N ILE A 142 6.16 2.19 2.85
CA ILE A 142 6.24 0.93 3.61
C ILE A 142 5.46 -0.18 2.91
N SER A 143 4.22 0.11 2.49
CA SER A 143 3.36 -0.87 1.84
C SER A 143 3.94 -1.36 0.53
N LYS A 144 4.47 -0.45 -0.30
CA LYS A 144 5.16 -0.79 -1.54
C LYS A 144 6.37 -1.68 -1.28
N ALA A 145 7.22 -1.30 -0.33
CA ALA A 145 8.43 -2.06 -0.01
C ALA A 145 8.12 -3.47 0.53
N ILE A 146 7.12 -3.61 1.39
CA ILE A 146 6.68 -4.91 1.92
C ILE A 146 6.10 -5.77 0.78
N PHE A 147 5.28 -5.20 -0.09
CA PHE A 147 4.70 -5.94 -1.22
C PHE A 147 5.80 -6.49 -2.13
N GLU A 148 6.73 -5.63 -2.55
CA GLU A 148 7.84 -6.02 -3.41
C GLU A 148 8.74 -7.10 -2.82
N THR A 149 8.82 -7.19 -1.48
CA THR A 149 9.71 -8.11 -0.79
C THR A 149 9.03 -9.43 -0.43
N LEU A 150 7.80 -9.38 0.07
CA LEU A 150 7.15 -10.55 0.68
C LEU A 150 6.06 -11.17 -0.19
N ILE A 151 5.45 -10.39 -1.08
CA ILE A 151 4.18 -10.76 -1.73
C ILE A 151 4.36 -10.92 -3.24
N LYS A 152 5.13 -10.03 -3.86
CA LYS A 152 5.36 -10.03 -5.29
C LYS A 152 5.91 -11.39 -5.75
N GLY A 153 5.20 -12.02 -6.69
CA GLY A 153 5.57 -13.33 -7.24
C GLY A 153 5.01 -14.55 -6.50
N LYS A 154 4.22 -14.37 -5.43
CA LYS A 154 3.58 -15.48 -4.70
C LYS A 154 2.34 -16.07 -5.41
N GLY A 155 1.83 -15.42 -6.46
CA GLY A 155 0.67 -15.86 -7.24
C GLY A 155 -0.68 -15.42 -6.65
N GLU A 156 -1.76 -15.68 -7.40
CA GLU A 156 -3.13 -15.22 -7.06
C GLU A 156 -3.73 -15.91 -5.83
N GLU A 157 -3.26 -17.11 -5.50
CA GLU A 157 -3.71 -17.88 -4.33
C GLU A 157 -3.15 -17.32 -3.00
N PHE A 158 -2.20 -16.37 -3.06
CA PHE A 158 -1.66 -15.75 -1.86
C PHE A 158 -2.69 -14.79 -1.25
N PRO A 159 -2.99 -14.88 0.06
CA PRO A 159 -4.15 -14.21 0.66
C PRO A 159 -3.97 -12.71 0.87
N TYR A 160 -3.00 -12.08 0.20
CA TYR A 160 -2.75 -10.65 0.27
C TYR A 160 -2.56 -10.09 -1.12
N ALA A 161 -3.24 -8.98 -1.38
CA ALA A 161 -3.13 -8.25 -2.63
C ALA A 161 -2.72 -6.80 -2.40
N LEU A 162 -2.13 -6.19 -3.43
CA LEU A 162 -1.85 -4.76 -3.46
C LEU A 162 -3.10 -4.03 -3.91
N PHE A 163 -3.48 -2.98 -3.20
CA PHE A 163 -4.56 -2.08 -3.53
C PHE A 163 -4.02 -0.69 -3.80
N SER A 164 -4.74 0.06 -4.63
CA SER A 164 -4.39 1.44 -4.92
C SER A 164 -5.57 2.40 -4.94
N CYS A 165 -5.28 3.66 -4.68
CA CYS A 165 -6.22 4.78 -4.82
C CYS A 165 -5.50 5.94 -5.54
N PRO A 166 -5.95 6.36 -6.74
CA PRO A 166 -5.25 7.36 -7.54
C PRO A 166 -5.45 8.81 -7.06
N MET A 167 -6.30 9.04 -6.06
CA MET A 167 -6.77 10.39 -5.68
C MET A 167 -6.28 10.85 -4.29
N VAL A 168 -5.25 10.24 -3.73
CA VAL A 168 -4.88 10.45 -2.31
C VAL A 168 -3.89 11.60 -2.12
N PHE A 169 -2.81 11.64 -2.90
CA PHE A 169 -1.71 12.58 -2.70
C PHE A 169 -1.66 13.63 -3.82
N GLU A 170 -2.70 14.47 -3.92
CA GLU A 170 -2.84 15.45 -5.03
C GLU A 170 -2.86 14.71 -6.38
N ASP A 171 -3.86 13.83 -6.56
CA ASP A 171 -4.03 12.98 -7.75
C ASP A 171 -2.85 12.04 -8.05
N LYS A 172 -2.10 11.70 -6.99
CA LYS A 172 -1.11 10.62 -7.03
C LYS A 172 -1.61 9.37 -6.33
N GLU A 173 -1.12 8.25 -6.84
CA GLU A 173 -1.42 6.91 -6.35
C GLU A 173 -0.91 6.72 -4.91
N ALA A 174 -1.79 6.22 -4.04
CA ALA A 174 -1.42 5.60 -2.77
C ALA A 174 -1.60 4.10 -2.87
N LEU A 175 -0.79 3.34 -2.13
CA LEU A 175 -0.69 1.88 -2.22
C LEU A 175 -0.72 1.28 -0.83
N TRP A 176 -1.49 0.21 -0.65
CA TRP A 176 -1.51 -0.56 0.58
C TRP A 176 -1.71 -2.04 0.28
N ILE A 177 -1.36 -2.90 1.23
CA ILE A 177 -1.62 -4.33 1.14
C ILE A 177 -2.87 -4.64 1.98
N GLN A 178 -3.70 -5.57 1.54
CA GLN A 178 -4.80 -6.06 2.35
C GLN A 178 -4.98 -7.57 2.19
N ASN A 179 -5.38 -8.22 3.28
CA ASN A 179 -5.73 -9.63 3.27
C ASN A 179 -7.12 -9.86 2.66
N THR A 180 -7.15 -10.48 1.48
CA THR A 180 -8.37 -10.68 0.69
C THR A 180 -9.27 -11.79 1.23
N ASN A 181 -8.72 -12.69 2.06
CA ASN A 181 -9.48 -13.78 2.68
C ASN A 181 -10.15 -13.37 4.00
N LYS A 182 -9.62 -12.35 4.68
CA LYS A 182 -10.16 -11.87 5.96
C LYS A 182 -11.22 -10.77 5.80
N VAL A 183 -11.07 -9.92 4.79
CA VAL A 183 -11.92 -8.75 4.60
C VAL A 183 -12.40 -8.72 3.15
N SER A 184 -13.71 -8.81 2.94
CA SER A 184 -14.34 -8.81 1.62
C SER A 184 -14.35 -7.43 0.97
N GLU A 185 -14.38 -6.37 1.78
CA GLU A 185 -14.42 -4.99 1.32
C GLU A 185 -13.01 -4.40 1.30
N VAL A 186 -12.74 -3.57 0.29
CA VAL A 186 -11.55 -2.72 0.29
C VAL A 186 -11.58 -1.81 1.52
N GLN A 187 -10.45 -1.62 2.19
CA GLN A 187 -10.33 -0.71 3.34
C GLN A 187 -9.25 0.32 3.06
N ASN A 188 -9.67 1.46 2.52
CA ASN A 188 -8.81 2.57 2.13
C ASN A 188 -8.26 3.29 3.38
N PRO A 189 -6.96 3.18 3.68
CA PRO A 189 -6.38 3.77 4.89
C PRO A 189 -6.17 5.28 4.80
N TYR A 190 -6.47 5.88 3.65
CA TYR A 190 -6.09 7.26 3.35
C TYR A 190 -7.27 8.22 3.31
N ARG A 191 -8.48 7.72 3.03
CA ARG A 191 -9.67 8.52 2.72
C ARG A 191 -10.84 8.10 3.60
N ASP A 192 -11.04 8.84 4.69
CA ASP A 192 -12.14 8.61 5.64
C ASP A 192 -13.52 8.87 4.99
N ASP A 193 -13.56 9.70 3.95
CA ASP A 193 -14.74 9.99 3.13
C ASP A 193 -15.06 8.90 2.10
N MET A 194 -14.09 8.02 1.81
CA MET A 194 -14.21 6.92 0.85
C MET A 194 -13.55 5.63 1.39
N PRO A 195 -13.99 5.13 2.57
CA PRO A 195 -13.30 4.07 3.30
C PRO A 195 -13.27 2.75 2.55
N HIS A 196 -14.19 2.52 1.61
CA HIS A 196 -14.30 1.27 0.84
C HIS A 196 -13.96 1.43 -0.64
N CYS A 197 -13.16 2.46 -0.97
CA CYS A 197 -12.77 2.77 -2.34
C CYS A 197 -11.32 2.36 -2.62
N GLY A 198 -11.07 1.90 -3.84
CA GLY A 198 -9.77 1.47 -4.33
C GLY A 198 -9.90 0.26 -5.23
N SER A 199 -8.82 -0.07 -5.94
CA SER A 199 -8.79 -1.21 -6.83
C SER A 199 -7.61 -2.10 -6.48
N GLN A 200 -7.83 -3.42 -6.55
CA GLN A 200 -6.73 -4.38 -6.52
C GLN A 200 -5.86 -4.17 -7.77
N LYS A 201 -4.54 -4.23 -7.60
CA LYS A 201 -3.53 -4.00 -8.62
C LYS A 201 -2.78 -5.28 -8.97
#